data_AF-A0A1E1WSU1-F1
#
_entry.id   AF-A0A1E1WSU1-F1
#
_cell.length_a   1.000
_cell.length_b   1.000
_cell.length_c   1.000
_cell.angle_alpha   90.00
_cell.angle_beta   90.00
_cell.angle_gamma   90.00
#
_symmetry.space_group_name_H-M   'P 1'
#
loop_
_entity.id
_entity.type
_entity.pdbx_description
1 polymer ?
#
loop_
_entity_poly.entity_id
_entity_poly.type
_entity_poly.pdbx_seq_one_letter_code
_entity_poly.pdbx_strand_id
1 'polypeptide(L)'
;GMVYWSWPDPAAPPNWQLLGHISNAKPSAIFKISNLKKLHELSEENKFMSTFGQQQICHNAQIGISIEPENNVQLLASSVAQQAEDYVTFAQKMLDNLVNFVASFTVTQEQMTLTPGVLYIPLSTLQTWYQNFERRLQQNPNFWKH
;
A
#
# COMPACT_ATOMS: atom_id res chain seq x y z
N GLY A 1 14.33 0.50 17.89
CA GLY A 1 14.84 -0.62 17.08
C GLY A 1 14.06 -0.70 15.80
N MET A 2 14.73 -0.65 14.65
CA MET A 2 14.12 -0.83 13.34
C MET A 2 13.99 -2.31 13.03
N VAL A 3 12.83 -2.73 12.54
CA VAL A 3 12.50 -4.12 12.27
C VAL A 3 12.47 -4.35 10.77
N TYR A 4 13.19 -5.37 10.31
CA TYR A 4 13.34 -5.74 8.91
C TYR A 4 12.94 -7.20 8.67
N TRP A 5 12.52 -7.50 7.45
CA TRP A 5 12.22 -8.83 6.96
C TRP A 5 13.06 -9.20 5.75
N SER A 6 13.51 -10.45 5.69
CA SER A 6 14.13 -11.03 4.51
C SER A 6 13.45 -12.34 4.11
N TRP A 7 13.08 -12.46 2.85
CA TRP A 7 12.64 -13.71 2.25
C TRP A 7 13.86 -14.59 1.91
N PRO A 8 13.76 -15.93 2.04
CA PRO A 8 14.81 -16.80 1.58
C PRO A 8 14.91 -16.75 0.06
N ASP A 9 16.13 -16.64 -0.45
CA ASP A 9 16.42 -16.69 -1.87
C ASP A 9 17.59 -17.66 -2.09
N PRO A 10 17.42 -18.72 -2.90
CA PRO A 10 18.51 -19.68 -3.16
C PRO A 10 19.63 -19.12 -4.06
N ALA A 11 19.38 -18.01 -4.76
CA ALA A 11 20.31 -17.42 -5.73
C ALA A 11 20.95 -16.11 -5.25
N ALA A 12 20.48 -15.54 -4.13
CA ALA A 12 20.96 -14.25 -3.64
C ALA A 12 21.10 -14.24 -2.11
N PRO A 13 22.06 -13.45 -1.57
CA PRO A 13 22.10 -13.11 -0.16
C PRO A 13 20.79 -12.49 0.37
N PRO A 14 20.56 -12.53 1.69
CA PRO A 14 19.41 -11.88 2.32
C PRO A 14 19.27 -10.41 1.92
N ASN A 15 18.09 -10.07 1.40
CA ASN A 15 17.70 -8.70 1.12
C ASN A 15 16.67 -8.24 2.13
N TRP A 16 16.93 -7.08 2.75
CA TRP A 16 16.14 -6.60 3.88
C TRP A 16 15.11 -5.56 3.42
N GLN A 17 13.86 -5.79 3.82
CA GLN A 17 12.75 -4.85 3.68
C GLN A 17 12.40 -4.30 5.05
N LEU A 18 12.27 -2.97 5.17
CA LEU A 18 11.89 -2.34 6.41
C LEU A 18 10.39 -2.58 6.69
N LEU A 19 10.07 -3.14 7.86
CA LEU A 19 8.69 -3.35 8.30
C LEU A 19 8.17 -2.18 9.15
N GLY A 20 9.04 -1.61 9.98
CA GLY A 20 8.68 -0.56 10.92
C GLY A 20 9.65 -0.50 12.09
N HIS A 21 9.16 -0.11 13.27
CA HIS A 21 9.99 0.06 14.46
C HIS A 21 9.29 -0.35 15.75
N ILE A 22 10.09 -0.63 16.76
CA ILE A 22 9.70 -0.79 18.17
C ILE A 22 10.53 0.15 19.03
N SER A 23 9.97 0.66 20.13
CA SER A 23 10.62 1.59 21.05
C SER A 23 10.17 1.35 22.49
N ASN A 24 10.75 2.04 23.47
CA ASN A 24 10.30 1.95 24.86
C ASN A 24 8.84 2.42 25.03
N ALA A 25 8.42 3.42 24.25
CA ALA A 25 7.03 3.90 24.25
C ALA A 25 6.07 2.94 23.53
N LYS A 26 6.56 2.17 22.56
CA LYS A 26 5.80 1.15 21.82
C LYS A 26 6.62 -0.14 21.70
N PRO A 27 6.63 -0.98 22.74
CA PRO A 27 7.56 -2.11 22.85
C PRO A 27 7.22 -3.29 21.94
N SER A 28 6.06 -3.29 21.29
CA SER A 28 5.58 -4.37 20.43
C SER A 28 4.88 -3.85 19.18
N ALA A 29 4.98 -4.60 18.10
CA ALA A 29 4.29 -4.34 16.84
C ALA A 29 3.95 -5.66 16.13
N ILE A 30 2.90 -5.65 15.30
CA ILE A 30 2.48 -6.79 14.49
C ILE A 30 2.65 -6.40 13.02
N PHE A 31 3.30 -7.26 12.23
CA PHE A 31 3.55 -7.02 10.80
C PHE A 31 2.99 -8.19 9.97
N LYS A 32 2.21 -7.87 8.95
CA LYS A 32 1.71 -8.87 8.00
C LYS A 32 2.74 -9.08 6.89
N ILE A 33 3.35 -10.26 6.87
CA ILE A 33 4.43 -10.58 5.91
C ILE A 33 3.92 -11.09 4.56
N SER A 34 2.69 -11.63 4.47
CA SER A 34 2.18 -12.33 3.27
C SER A 34 2.15 -11.49 1.99
N ASN A 35 2.13 -10.16 2.14
CA ASN A 35 1.99 -9.21 1.04
C ASN A 35 3.30 -8.46 0.75
N LEU A 36 4.40 -8.83 1.42
CA LEU A 36 5.69 -8.20 1.20
C LEU A 36 6.23 -8.64 -0.15
N LYS A 37 6.77 -7.66 -0.87
CA LYS A 37 7.34 -7.85 -2.19
C LYS A 37 8.49 -8.85 -2.13
N LYS A 38 8.61 -9.73 -3.12
CA LYS A 38 9.81 -10.58 -3.26
C LYS A 38 10.96 -9.77 -3.84
N LEU A 39 12.18 -10.31 -3.78
CA LEU A 39 13.38 -9.61 -4.22
C LEU A 39 13.27 -9.00 -5.63
N HIS A 40 12.68 -9.73 -6.58
CA HIS A 40 12.51 -9.29 -7.95
C HIS A 40 11.45 -8.18 -8.14
N GLU A 41 10.66 -7.88 -7.11
CA GLU A 41 9.58 -6.87 -7.14
C GLU A 41 10.00 -5.57 -6.42
N LEU A 42 11.12 -5.60 -5.70
CA LEU A 42 11.65 -4.43 -4.99
C LEU A 42 12.46 -3.55 -5.94
N SER A 43 12.17 -2.24 -5.93
CA SER A 43 13.08 -1.26 -6.51
C SER A 43 14.37 -1.18 -5.69
N GLU A 44 15.48 -0.80 -6.34
CA GLU A 44 16.80 -0.70 -5.70
C GLU A 44 16.80 0.19 -4.45
N GLU A 45 15.99 1.25 -4.43
CA GLU A 45 15.84 2.16 -3.28
C GLU A 45 15.22 1.49 -2.03
N ASN A 46 14.49 0.39 -2.22
CA ASN A 46 13.86 -0.37 -1.14
C ASN A 46 14.70 -1.56 -0.66
N LYS A 47 15.87 -1.80 -1.26
CA LYS A 47 16.76 -2.90 -0.90
C LYS A 47 17.78 -2.43 0.12
N PHE A 48 17.57 -2.78 1.39
CA PHE A 48 18.54 -2.50 2.45
C PHE A 48 19.62 -3.59 2.52
N MET A 49 20.41 -3.74 1.45
CA MET A 49 21.41 -4.82 1.35
C MET A 49 22.52 -4.73 2.41
N SER A 50 22.77 -3.54 2.96
CA SER A 50 23.93 -3.28 3.83
C SER A 50 23.63 -3.23 5.32
N THR A 51 22.34 -3.22 5.74
CA THR A 51 21.97 -2.94 7.14
C THR A 51 22.56 -3.94 8.14
N PHE A 52 22.70 -5.20 7.73
CA PHE A 52 23.25 -6.27 8.58
C PHE A 52 24.59 -6.81 8.05
N GLY A 53 25.28 -6.02 7.22
CA GLY A 53 26.53 -6.41 6.57
C GLY A 53 26.33 -7.48 5.49
N GLN A 54 27.46 -7.98 4.94
CA GLN A 54 27.43 -9.07 3.96
C GLN A 54 27.06 -10.39 4.64
N GLN A 55 25.98 -11.00 4.17
CA GLN A 55 25.49 -12.28 4.66
C GLN A 55 25.58 -13.35 3.56
N GLN A 56 25.74 -14.60 3.97
CA GLN A 56 25.69 -15.74 3.06
C GLN A 56 24.25 -16.04 2.65
N ILE A 57 24.09 -16.75 1.53
CA ILE A 57 22.78 -17.23 1.06
C ILE A 57 22.10 -18.04 2.17
N CYS A 58 20.84 -17.71 2.45
CA CYS A 58 20.05 -18.38 3.49
C CYS A 58 18.76 -18.94 2.90
N HIS A 59 18.46 -20.20 3.22
CA HIS A 59 17.26 -20.89 2.78
C HIS A 59 16.05 -20.69 3.73
N ASN A 60 16.23 -19.93 4.81
CA ASN A 60 15.18 -19.62 5.78
C ASN A 60 14.85 -18.13 5.76
N ALA A 61 13.58 -17.79 6.02
CA ALA A 61 13.19 -16.40 6.22
C ALA A 61 13.83 -15.83 7.50
N GLN A 62 14.12 -14.53 7.50
CA GLN A 62 14.84 -13.87 8.59
C GLN A 62 14.13 -12.60 9.06
N ILE A 63 14.19 -12.37 10.37
CA ILE A 63 13.83 -11.10 11.01
C ILE A 63 15.12 -10.45 11.51
N GLY A 64 15.33 -9.20 11.13
CA GLY A 64 16.48 -8.39 11.53
C GLY A 64 16.02 -7.22 12.39
N ILE A 65 16.68 -6.98 13.52
CA ILE A 65 16.40 -5.81 14.36
C ILE A 65 17.68 -4.99 14.47
N SER A 66 17.68 -3.78 13.87
CA SER A 66 18.77 -2.82 14.06
C SER A 66 18.47 -1.91 15.24
N ILE A 67 19.46 -1.73 16.12
CA ILE A 67 19.37 -0.78 17.23
C ILE A 67 19.86 0.56 16.71
N GLU A 68 18.92 1.51 16.57
CA GLU A 68 19.17 2.83 16.01
C GLU A 68 18.84 3.92 17.05
N PRO A 69 19.52 5.08 17.02
CA PRO A 69 19.13 6.26 17.78
C PRO A 69 17.70 6.70 17.42
N GLU A 70 16.96 7.24 18.39
CA GLU A 70 15.54 7.59 18.24
C GLU A 70 15.26 8.56 17.09
N ASN A 71 16.14 9.55 16.89
CA ASN A 71 16.04 10.50 15.77
C ASN A 71 16.07 9.79 14.40
N ASN A 72 16.92 8.77 14.25
CA ASN A 72 17.04 8.01 13.00
C ASN A 72 15.81 7.10 12.79
N VAL A 73 15.29 6.53 13.87
CA VAL A 73 14.07 5.71 13.85
C VAL A 73 12.89 6.52 13.31
N GLN A 74 12.73 7.78 13.75
CA GLN A 74 11.62 8.62 13.33
C GLN A 74 11.69 8.98 11.83
N LEU A 75 12.88 9.25 11.31
CA LEU A 75 13.10 9.55 9.89
C LEU A 75 12.78 8.34 9.01
N LEU A 76 13.28 7.15 9.39
CA LEU A 76 13.05 5.92 8.63
C LEU A 76 11.62 5.36 8.80
N ALA A 77 10.97 5.58 9.94
CA ALA A 77 9.56 5.22 10.10
C ALA A 77 8.65 6.04 9.18
N SER A 78 9.02 7.30 8.90
CA SER A 78 8.29 8.18 8.01
C SER A 78 8.32 7.70 6.55
N SER A 79 9.41 7.08 6.09
CA SER A 79 9.50 6.59 4.70
C SER A 79 8.62 5.37 4.42
N VAL A 80 8.40 4.49 5.41
CA VAL A 80 7.45 3.37 5.29
C VAL A 80 6.01 3.89 5.26
N ALA A 81 5.70 4.96 6.01
CA ALA A 81 4.39 5.59 5.99
C ALA A 81 4.09 6.23 4.61
N GLN A 82 5.09 6.83 3.96
CA GLN A 82 4.95 7.44 2.63
C GLN A 82 4.49 6.44 1.55
N GLN A 83 4.99 5.20 1.58
CA GLN A 83 4.53 4.18 0.63
C GLN A 83 3.05 3.83 0.79
N ALA A 84 2.51 3.88 2.02
CA ALA A 84 1.09 3.68 2.26
C ALA A 84 0.26 4.87 1.76
N GLU A 85 0.77 6.10 1.90
CA GLU A 85 0.15 7.32 1.36
C GLU A 85 0.10 7.35 -0.16
N ASP A 86 1.11 6.81 -0.85
CA ASP A 86 1.15 6.72 -2.32
C ASP A 86 -0.02 5.87 -2.88
N TYR A 87 -0.34 4.75 -2.23
CA TYR A 87 -1.48 3.91 -2.63
C TYR A 87 -2.83 4.60 -2.41
N VAL A 88 -2.98 5.32 -1.29
CA VAL A 88 -4.20 6.09 -1.00
C VAL A 88 -4.38 7.20 -2.04
N THR A 89 -3.31 7.93 -2.34
CA THR A 89 -3.31 9.00 -3.34
C THR A 89 -3.63 8.48 -4.74
N PHE A 90 -3.05 7.34 -5.13
CA PHE A 90 -3.38 6.67 -6.39
C PHE A 90 -4.86 6.28 -6.45
N ALA A 91 -5.38 5.65 -5.40
CA ALA A 91 -6.78 5.22 -5.33
C ALA A 91 -7.75 6.40 -5.41
N GLN A 92 -7.46 7.51 -4.72
CA GLN A 92 -8.23 8.75 -4.80
C GLN A 92 -8.27 9.30 -6.24
N LYS A 93 -7.10 9.46 -6.87
CA LYS A 93 -7.01 9.96 -8.26
C LYS A 93 -7.73 9.06 -9.26
N MET A 94 -7.66 7.74 -9.07
CA MET A 94 -8.36 6.77 -9.90
C MET A 94 -9.89 6.91 -9.74
N LEU A 95 -10.37 7.08 -8.51
CA LEU A 95 -11.78 7.30 -8.21
C LEU A 95 -12.30 8.59 -8.84
N ASP A 96 -11.57 9.69 -8.66
CA ASP A 96 -11.91 10.99 -9.25
C ASP A 96 -11.98 10.89 -10.78
N ASN A 97 -11.00 10.24 -11.40
CA ASN A 97 -10.99 10.03 -12.84
C ASN A 97 -12.22 9.25 -13.33
N LEU A 98 -12.56 8.14 -12.64
CA LEU A 98 -13.74 7.33 -12.98
C LEU A 98 -15.04 8.13 -12.86
N VAL A 99 -15.24 8.83 -11.74
CA VAL A 99 -16.47 9.59 -11.51
C VAL A 99 -16.60 10.72 -12.51
N ASN A 100 -15.52 11.45 -12.80
CA ASN A 100 -15.52 12.50 -13.82
C ASN A 100 -15.84 11.96 -15.21
N PHE A 101 -15.27 10.81 -15.58
CA PHE A 101 -15.56 10.15 -16.85
C PHE A 101 -17.03 9.75 -16.94
N VAL A 102 -17.58 9.04 -15.96
CA VAL A 102 -18.99 8.58 -15.99
C VAL A 102 -19.96 9.76 -15.91
N ALA A 103 -19.66 10.77 -15.10
CA ALA A 103 -20.47 11.98 -14.99
C ALA A 103 -20.58 12.72 -16.34
N SER A 104 -19.55 12.67 -17.19
CA SER A 104 -19.59 13.28 -18.53
C SER A 104 -20.65 12.67 -19.46
N PHE A 105 -21.13 11.46 -19.18
CA PHE A 105 -22.18 10.78 -19.94
C PHE A 105 -23.57 10.91 -19.30
N THR A 106 -23.70 11.71 -18.24
CA THR A 106 -25.00 11.90 -17.60
C THR A 106 -25.95 12.66 -18.51
N VAL A 107 -27.18 12.16 -18.58
CA VAL A 107 -28.26 12.75 -19.35
C VAL A 107 -29.49 12.84 -18.45
N THR A 108 -30.23 13.93 -18.59
CA THR A 108 -31.55 14.05 -17.95
C THR A 108 -32.58 13.21 -18.71
N GLN A 109 -33.68 12.87 -18.05
CA GLN A 109 -34.75 12.07 -18.68
C GLN A 109 -35.32 12.75 -19.95
N GLU A 110 -35.31 14.09 -19.99
CA GLU A 110 -35.75 14.89 -21.15
C GLU A 110 -34.78 14.79 -22.35
N GLN A 111 -33.51 14.51 -22.09
CA GLN A 111 -32.45 14.37 -23.10
C GLN A 111 -32.27 12.92 -23.58
N MET A 112 -32.96 11.96 -22.95
CA MET A 112 -32.86 10.55 -23.31
C MET A 112 -33.61 10.25 -24.61
N THR A 113 -32.92 9.61 -25.56
CA THR A 113 -33.55 8.98 -26.72
C THR A 113 -33.85 7.52 -26.39
N LEU A 114 -35.04 7.03 -26.77
CA LEU A 114 -35.44 5.65 -26.53
C LEU A 114 -34.55 4.70 -27.33
N THR A 115 -33.54 4.13 -26.65
CA THR A 115 -32.64 3.13 -27.22
C THR A 115 -32.94 1.78 -26.57
N PRO A 116 -33.65 0.86 -27.27
CA PRO A 116 -33.99 -0.44 -26.71
C PRO A 116 -32.72 -1.23 -26.32
N GLY A 117 -32.71 -1.81 -25.12
CA GLY A 117 -31.62 -2.65 -24.63
C GLY A 117 -30.48 -1.90 -23.90
N VAL A 118 -30.52 -0.56 -23.81
CA VAL A 118 -29.55 0.21 -23.02
C VAL A 118 -30.01 0.32 -21.56
N LEU A 119 -29.11 -0.03 -20.64
CA LEU A 119 -29.33 0.12 -19.19
C LEU A 119 -28.78 1.47 -18.73
N TYR A 120 -29.54 2.16 -17.88
CA TYR A 120 -29.15 3.43 -17.28
C TYR A 120 -28.99 3.27 -15.78
N ILE A 121 -27.96 3.90 -15.23
CA ILE A 121 -27.70 3.95 -13.79
C ILE A 121 -27.98 5.38 -13.31
N PRO A 122 -28.83 5.60 -12.30
CA PRO A 122 -29.02 6.91 -11.71
C PRO A 122 -27.70 7.49 -11.19
N LEU A 123 -27.44 8.78 -11.45
CA LEU A 123 -26.22 9.44 -10.98
C LEU A 123 -26.08 9.39 -9.45
N SER A 124 -27.19 9.43 -8.72
CA SER A 124 -27.22 9.28 -7.27
C SER A 124 -26.63 7.96 -6.77
N THR A 125 -26.80 6.87 -7.53
CA THR A 125 -26.21 5.56 -7.23
C THR A 125 -24.68 5.63 -7.31
N LEU A 126 -24.14 6.27 -8.35
CA LEU A 126 -22.70 6.45 -8.51
C LEU A 126 -22.12 7.35 -7.40
N GLN A 127 -22.79 8.46 -7.07
CA GLN A 127 -22.37 9.36 -5.99
C GLN A 127 -22.35 8.65 -4.64
N THR A 128 -23.40 7.88 -4.33
CA THR A 128 -23.48 7.10 -3.08
C THR A 128 -22.39 6.04 -3.02
N TRP A 129 -22.08 5.38 -4.14
CA TRP A 129 -20.98 4.42 -4.20
C TRP A 129 -19.62 5.11 -3.96
N TYR A 130 -19.37 6.24 -4.62
CA TYR A 130 -18.12 7.00 -4.47
C TYR A 130 -17.88 7.41 -3.02
N GLN A 131 -18.88 8.02 -2.36
CA GLN A 131 -18.77 8.43 -0.95
C GLN A 131 -18.53 7.23 -0.02
N ASN A 132 -19.17 6.10 -0.28
CA ASN A 132 -18.95 4.89 0.51
C ASN A 132 -17.55 4.31 0.30
N PHE A 133 -17.03 4.33 -0.93
CA PHE A 133 -15.69 3.88 -1.24
C PHE A 133 -14.65 4.77 -0.56
N GLU A 134 -14.75 6.09 -0.71
CA GLU A 134 -13.84 7.06 -0.12
C GLU A 134 -13.79 6.92 1.41
N ARG A 135 -14.96 6.82 2.06
CA ARG A 135 -15.05 6.58 3.51
C ARG A 135 -14.34 5.29 3.93
N ARG A 136 -14.52 4.19 3.18
CA ARG A 136 -13.85 2.92 3.48
C ARG A 136 -12.34 3.01 3.26
N LEU A 137 -11.89 3.73 2.24
CA LEU A 137 -10.48 3.95 1.93
C LEU A 137 -9.78 4.75 3.05
N GLN A 138 -10.42 5.82 3.54
CA GLN A 138 -9.90 6.63 4.66
C GLN A 138 -9.80 5.82 5.96
N GLN A 139 -10.78 4.95 6.23
CA GLN A 139 -10.78 4.11 7.43
C GLN A 139 -9.76 2.96 7.36
N ASN A 140 -9.61 2.35 6.18
CA ASN A 140 -8.69 1.24 5.95
C ASN A 140 -8.20 1.24 4.49
N PRO A 141 -6.96 1.68 4.23
CA PRO A 141 -6.37 1.69 2.89
C PRO A 141 -6.38 0.34 2.15
N ASN A 142 -6.49 -0.78 2.88
CA ASN A 142 -6.48 -2.14 2.34
C ASN A 142 -7.87 -2.81 2.33
N PHE A 143 -8.98 -2.06 2.49
CA PHE A 143 -10.33 -2.63 2.61
C PHE A 143 -10.79 -3.48 1.42
N TRP A 144 -10.21 -3.25 0.23
CA TRP A 144 -10.57 -3.89 -1.04
C TRP A 144 -9.83 -5.22 -1.29
N LYS A 145 -8.88 -5.57 -0.42
CA LYS A 145 -7.93 -6.67 -0.64
C LYS A 145 -8.41 -8.04 -0.12
N HIS A 146 -9.63 -8.11 0.45
CA HIS A 146 -10.33 -9.29 0.97
C HIS A 146 -11.83 -9.14 0.73
#